data_AF-Q49VR9-F1
#
_entry.id   AF-Q49VR9-F1
#
_cell.length_a   1.000
_cell.length_b   1.000
_cell.length_c   1.000
_cell.angle_alpha   90.00
_cell.angle_beta   90.00
_cell.angle_gamma   90.00
#
_symmetry.space_group_name_H-M   'P 1'
#
loop_
_entity.id
_entity.type
_entity.pdbx_description
1 polymer ?
#
loop_
_entity_poly.entity_id
_entity_poly.type
_entity_poly.pdbx_seq_one_letter_code
_entity_poly.pdbx_strand_id
1 'polypeptide(L)'
;MNAFIDTLIQRRGELLTTIFEHIQISFIALLIAALIGVPLGIALTKTRKLSEVIMNIAAVLQTIPSLALLGLMIPLFGIGKVPAVIALVVYALLPILRNTYTGINEVDPSLVEAAKGIGMKPGRRLSKVELPIAMPVIMAGIRTAMVLIIGTATLAALIGAGGLGDLILLGIDRNDTSLILIGAIPAALLAILFDLVLRYMQNMSYKKLLISLGVIVIILLLVIIAPMLGQKGDKVTLAGKLGSEPSVITNMYKILIEQDTEDTVEVKDGMGKTSFLFNALKSDDIDGYLEFTGTVLGELTKEDLKSKKEAQVYQQAKSSLEDKFDMTMLKPMKYNNTYALAVKRDFAEAHHIKTIGDLNKVSDQIKPGFTLEFNDRGDGYPAVKKAYDLDLGDVKTMEPKLRYQAIENGDINLIDAYSTDAELKEYDMVVLEDDKHVFPPYQGAPMFKESYLKEHPEIKKPLNKLEGKISDEDMQQMNYDVTVKNKDPYQVAKDYLEKHNLIKH
;
A
#
# COMPACT_ATOMS: atom_id res chain seq x y z
N MET A 1 9.37 -19.58 16.60
CA MET A 1 9.72 -18.42 17.48
C MET A 1 10.91 -17.64 16.93
N ASN A 2 11.91 -18.30 16.31
CA ASN A 2 13.04 -17.60 15.66
C ASN A 2 12.59 -16.71 14.47
N ALA A 3 11.75 -17.22 13.57
CA ALA A 3 11.30 -16.47 12.39
C ALA A 3 10.66 -15.11 12.71
N PHE A 4 9.77 -15.04 13.71
CA PHE A 4 9.14 -13.77 14.11
C PHE A 4 10.16 -12.76 14.67
N ILE A 5 11.10 -13.21 15.50
CA ILE A 5 12.15 -12.36 16.08
C ILE A 5 13.11 -11.88 14.98
N ASP A 6 13.46 -12.77 14.04
CA ASP A 6 14.32 -12.45 12.91
C ASP A 6 13.66 -11.39 12.00
N THR A 7 12.37 -11.55 11.66
CA THR A 7 11.62 -10.54 10.89
C THR A 7 11.54 -9.21 11.64
N LEU A 8 11.33 -9.22 12.97
CA LEU A 8 11.28 -8.02 13.78
C LEU A 8 12.62 -7.26 13.78
N ILE A 9 13.74 -7.99 13.89
CA ILE A 9 15.08 -7.39 13.86
C ILE A 9 15.39 -6.81 12.48
N GLN A 10 15.05 -7.53 11.42
CA GLN A 10 15.29 -7.10 10.04
C GLN A 10 14.46 -5.87 9.66
N ARG A 11 13.18 -5.79 10.08
CA ARG A 11 12.25 -4.72 9.70
C ARG A 11 12.04 -3.64 10.76
N ARG A 12 12.93 -3.53 11.74
CA ARG A 12 12.81 -2.56 12.85
C ARG A 12 12.61 -1.12 12.38
N GLY A 13 13.25 -0.71 11.28
CA GLY A 13 13.17 0.65 10.75
C GLY A 13 11.78 0.94 10.18
N GLU A 14 11.30 0.06 9.32
CA GLU A 14 9.94 0.09 8.75
C GLU A 14 8.86 0.06 9.83
N LEU A 15 9.03 -0.78 10.86
CA LEU A 15 8.10 -0.84 11.98
C LEU A 15 8.01 0.48 12.75
N LEU A 16 9.13 1.16 13.00
CA LEU A 16 9.12 2.43 13.71
C LEU A 16 8.42 3.53 12.90
N THR A 17 8.69 3.57 11.58
CA THR A 17 8.03 4.51 10.67
C THR A 17 6.52 4.27 10.63
N THR A 18 6.09 3.02 10.43
CA THR A 18 4.66 2.67 10.37
C THR A 18 3.94 2.89 11.70
N ILE A 19 4.56 2.62 12.85
CA ILE A 19 4.01 3.00 14.17
C ILE A 19 3.78 4.51 14.24
N PHE A 20 4.78 5.29 13.83
CA PHE A 20 4.72 6.73 13.89
C PHE A 20 3.60 7.30 13.02
N GLU A 21 3.49 6.83 11.78
CA GLU A 21 2.41 7.22 10.87
C GLU A 21 1.03 6.83 11.41
N HIS A 22 0.92 5.63 11.97
CA HIS A 22 -0.35 5.14 12.54
C HIS A 22 -0.81 6.04 13.70
N ILE A 23 0.11 6.44 14.57
CA ILE A 23 -0.14 7.39 15.66
C ILE A 23 -0.56 8.74 15.09
N GLN A 24 0.17 9.27 14.11
CA GLN A 24 -0.10 10.58 13.52
C GLN A 24 -1.51 10.65 12.93
N ILE A 25 -1.88 9.71 12.05
CA ILE A 25 -3.19 9.67 11.38
C ILE A 25 -4.30 9.50 12.43
N SER A 26 -4.12 8.58 13.37
CA SER A 26 -5.12 8.32 14.42
C SER A 26 -5.36 9.54 15.31
N PHE A 27 -4.29 10.23 15.72
CA PHE A 27 -4.42 11.37 16.61
C PHE A 27 -5.00 12.61 15.91
N ILE A 28 -4.58 12.88 14.67
CA ILE A 28 -5.16 13.96 13.86
C ILE A 28 -6.67 13.73 13.69
N ALA A 29 -7.08 12.51 13.35
CA ALA A 29 -8.49 12.17 13.24
C ALA A 29 -9.24 12.36 14.56
N LEU A 30 -8.69 11.90 15.69
CA LEU A 30 -9.29 12.08 17.02
C LEU A 30 -9.45 13.55 17.38
N LEU A 31 -8.43 14.36 17.13
CA LEU A 31 -8.43 15.79 17.43
C LEU A 31 -9.51 16.52 16.64
N ILE A 32 -9.59 16.27 15.32
CA ILE A 32 -10.63 16.85 14.45
C ILE A 32 -12.01 16.39 14.92
N ALA A 33 -12.18 15.08 15.18
CA ALA A 33 -13.44 14.53 15.66
C ALA A 33 -13.86 15.11 17.02
N ALA A 34 -12.92 15.39 17.92
CA ALA A 34 -13.19 16.03 19.21
C ALA A 34 -13.56 17.52 19.05
N LEU A 35 -12.85 18.26 18.18
CA LEU A 35 -13.14 19.65 17.87
C LEU A 35 -14.51 19.86 17.22
N ILE A 36 -15.01 18.87 16.49
CA ILE A 36 -16.36 18.88 15.91
C ILE A 36 -17.37 18.33 16.93
N GLY A 37 -17.11 17.14 17.46
CA GLY A 37 -18.04 16.36 18.25
C GLY A 37 -18.36 16.95 19.62
N VAL A 38 -17.37 17.53 20.32
CA VAL A 38 -17.61 18.13 21.64
C VAL A 38 -18.47 19.39 21.53
N PRO A 39 -18.13 20.40 20.70
CA PRO A 39 -18.98 21.59 20.54
C PRO A 39 -20.38 21.28 20.01
N LEU A 40 -20.48 20.38 19.01
CA LEU A 40 -21.77 19.99 18.47
C LEU A 40 -22.61 19.23 19.50
N GLY A 41 -22.01 18.32 20.28
CA GLY A 41 -22.68 17.62 21.37
C GLY A 41 -23.24 18.57 22.43
N ILE A 42 -22.47 19.59 22.83
CA ILE A 42 -22.91 20.64 23.75
C ILE A 42 -24.03 21.49 23.12
N ALA A 43 -23.96 21.83 21.83
CA ALA A 43 -24.98 22.64 21.18
C ALA A 43 -26.34 21.91 21.13
N LEU A 44 -26.31 20.59 20.93
CA LEU A 44 -27.50 19.74 20.80
C LEU A 44 -28.27 19.53 22.11
N THR A 45 -27.67 19.79 23.28
CA THR A 45 -28.36 19.67 24.58
C THR A 45 -29.52 20.67 24.71
N LYS A 46 -29.52 21.73 23.90
CA LYS A 46 -30.58 22.76 23.89
C LYS A 46 -31.84 22.32 23.14
N THR A 47 -31.77 21.30 22.28
CA THR A 47 -32.85 20.95 21.34
C THR A 47 -32.98 19.43 21.14
N ARG A 48 -33.87 18.79 21.91
CA ARG A 48 -34.09 17.33 21.89
C ARG A 48 -34.40 16.74 20.51
N LYS A 49 -35.27 17.37 19.73
CA LYS A 49 -35.62 16.86 18.38
C LYS A 49 -34.42 16.90 17.43
N LEU A 50 -33.62 17.96 17.48
CA LEU A 50 -32.44 18.09 16.63
C LEU A 50 -31.34 17.11 17.05
N SER A 51 -31.19 16.87 18.37
CA SER A 51 -30.23 15.87 18.86
C SER A 51 -30.53 14.47 18.35
N GLU A 52 -31.80 14.05 18.35
CA GLU A 52 -32.21 12.74 17.82
C GLU A 52 -31.89 12.60 16.33
N VAL A 53 -32.18 13.63 15.51
CA VAL A 53 -31.88 13.63 14.07
C VAL A 53 -30.37 13.54 13.81
N ILE A 54 -29.56 14.39 14.45
CA ILE A 54 -28.11 14.41 14.23
C ILE A 54 -27.45 13.12 14.73
N MET A 55 -27.91 12.55 15.85
CA MET A 55 -27.43 11.25 16.32
C MET A 55 -27.73 10.12 15.34
N ASN A 56 -28.93 10.13 14.72
CA ASN A 56 -29.28 9.13 13.72
C ASN A 56 -28.43 9.29 12.45
N ILE A 57 -28.16 10.52 12.00
CA ILE A 57 -27.25 10.77 10.87
C ILE A 57 -25.85 10.26 11.19
N ALA A 58 -25.30 10.61 12.35
CA ALA A 58 -23.99 10.15 12.76
C ALA A 58 -23.93 8.61 12.90
N ALA A 59 -25.02 7.97 13.36
CA ALA A 59 -25.13 6.53 13.41
C ALA A 59 -25.12 5.90 12.01
N VAL A 60 -25.91 6.44 11.07
CA VAL A 60 -25.92 5.97 9.68
C VAL A 60 -24.54 6.06 9.06
N LEU A 61 -23.85 7.20 9.23
CA LEU A 61 -22.49 7.38 8.71
C LEU A 61 -21.50 6.38 9.32
N GLN A 62 -21.59 6.09 10.62
CA GLN A 62 -20.75 5.10 11.28
C GLN A 62 -21.07 3.65 10.86
N THR A 63 -22.29 3.36 10.41
CA THR A 63 -22.69 2.01 9.95
C THR A 63 -22.25 1.67 8.53
N ILE A 64 -21.78 2.65 7.76
CA ILE A 64 -21.15 2.38 6.45
C ILE A 64 -19.97 1.43 6.71
N PRO A 65 -19.74 0.38 5.91
CA PRO A 65 -18.54 -0.45 6.04
C PRO A 65 -17.28 0.38 5.80
N SER A 66 -16.24 0.20 6.64
CA SER A 66 -15.00 1.01 6.59
C SER A 66 -14.30 0.92 5.25
N LEU A 67 -14.24 -0.28 4.69
CA LEU A 67 -13.69 -0.50 3.35
C LEU A 67 -14.45 0.31 2.27
N ALA A 68 -15.78 0.33 2.36
CA ALA A 68 -16.61 1.06 1.41
C ALA A 68 -16.47 2.58 1.59
N LEU A 69 -16.43 3.07 2.84
CA LEU A 69 -16.22 4.49 3.11
C LEU A 69 -14.87 4.97 2.58
N LEU A 70 -13.79 4.20 2.81
CA LEU A 70 -12.46 4.51 2.31
C LEU A 70 -12.43 4.49 0.77
N GLY A 71 -13.04 3.49 0.13
CA GLY A 71 -13.15 3.43 -1.32
C GLY A 71 -13.91 4.62 -1.92
N LEU A 72 -14.95 5.12 -1.24
CA LEU A 72 -15.68 6.33 -1.63
C LEU A 72 -14.85 7.62 -1.48
N MET A 73 -13.84 7.64 -0.62
CA MET A 73 -12.99 8.81 -0.47
C MET A 73 -12.04 9.00 -1.67
N ILE A 74 -11.63 7.91 -2.34
CA ILE A 74 -10.72 7.95 -3.50
C ILE A 74 -11.19 8.91 -4.60
N PRO A 75 -12.41 8.78 -5.16
CA PRO A 75 -12.87 9.68 -6.23
C PRO A 75 -13.13 11.11 -5.76
N LEU A 76 -13.30 11.35 -4.45
CA LEU A 76 -13.65 12.67 -3.91
C LEU A 76 -12.43 13.48 -3.46
N PHE A 77 -11.45 12.82 -2.89
CA PHE A 77 -10.32 13.45 -2.19
C PHE A 77 -8.96 12.88 -2.60
N GLY A 78 -8.92 11.95 -3.57
CA GLY A 78 -7.70 11.25 -3.94
C GLY A 78 -7.32 10.18 -2.91
N ILE A 79 -6.04 9.86 -2.88
CA ILE A 79 -5.47 8.74 -2.13
C ILE A 79 -4.53 9.29 -1.04
N GLY A 80 -4.44 8.60 0.10
CA GLY A 80 -3.46 8.88 1.14
C GLY A 80 -4.05 9.29 2.48
N LYS A 81 -3.29 10.09 3.23
CA LYS A 81 -3.58 10.40 4.64
C LYS A 81 -4.85 11.25 4.81
N VAL A 82 -5.08 12.22 3.94
CA VAL A 82 -6.25 13.13 4.01
C VAL A 82 -7.59 12.38 3.91
N PRO A 83 -7.87 11.59 2.85
CA PRO A 83 -9.11 10.83 2.76
C PRO A 83 -9.31 9.85 3.93
N ALA A 84 -8.22 9.21 4.38
CA ALA A 84 -8.27 8.34 5.56
C ALA A 84 -8.68 9.09 6.83
N VAL A 85 -8.07 10.25 7.11
CA VAL A 85 -8.43 11.09 8.27
C VAL A 85 -9.91 11.48 8.21
N ILE A 86 -10.44 11.86 7.04
CA ILE A 86 -11.87 12.21 6.88
C ILE A 86 -12.74 11.00 7.26
N ALA A 87 -12.45 9.81 6.73
CA ALA A 87 -13.20 8.60 7.05
C ALA A 87 -13.12 8.27 8.55
N LEU A 88 -11.93 8.34 9.16
CA LEU A 88 -11.73 8.08 10.58
C LEU A 88 -12.47 9.08 11.48
N VAL A 89 -12.51 10.36 11.08
CA VAL A 89 -13.32 11.39 11.77
C VAL A 89 -14.78 10.98 11.75
N VAL A 90 -15.32 10.59 10.60
CA VAL A 90 -16.72 10.15 10.48
C VAL A 90 -17.04 9.00 11.45
N TYR A 91 -16.17 8.01 11.57
CA TYR A 91 -16.35 6.91 12.53
C TYR A 91 -16.30 7.37 13.99
N ALA A 92 -15.45 8.33 14.30
CA ALA A 92 -15.21 8.82 15.65
C ALA A 92 -16.27 9.80 16.15
N LEU A 93 -17.01 10.45 15.25
CA LEU A 93 -17.99 11.49 15.61
C LEU A 93 -19.08 10.97 16.54
N LEU A 94 -19.72 9.83 16.24
CA LEU A 94 -20.86 9.34 17.03
C LEU A 94 -20.53 9.12 18.52
N PRO A 95 -19.48 8.36 18.90
CA PRO A 95 -19.18 8.14 20.31
C PRO A 95 -18.86 9.44 21.06
N ILE A 96 -18.15 10.38 20.43
CA ILE A 96 -17.82 11.68 21.04
C ILE A 96 -19.09 12.53 21.20
N LEU A 97 -19.90 12.64 20.14
CA LEU A 97 -21.16 13.40 20.14
C LEU A 97 -22.12 12.87 21.21
N ARG A 98 -22.38 11.57 21.21
CA ARG A 98 -23.34 10.91 22.11
C ARG A 98 -22.92 11.06 23.56
N ASN A 99 -21.66 10.78 23.90
CA ASN A 99 -21.17 10.90 25.27
C ASN A 99 -21.10 12.37 25.73
N THR A 100 -20.84 13.32 24.83
CA THR A 100 -20.88 14.74 25.20
C THR A 100 -22.29 15.20 25.50
N TYR A 101 -23.26 14.82 24.66
CA TYR A 101 -24.67 15.11 24.91
C TYR A 101 -25.15 14.50 26.23
N THR A 102 -24.88 13.21 26.45
CA THR A 102 -25.25 12.49 27.67
C THR A 102 -24.60 13.11 28.90
N GLY A 103 -23.28 13.35 28.86
CA GLY A 103 -22.55 13.89 30.01
C GLY A 103 -23.06 15.26 30.47
N ILE A 104 -23.48 16.13 29.54
CA ILE A 104 -24.04 17.45 29.88
C ILE A 104 -25.48 17.32 30.40
N ASN A 105 -26.29 16.46 29.81
CA ASN A 105 -27.69 16.27 30.24
C ASN A 105 -27.83 15.52 31.57
N GLU A 106 -26.83 14.74 31.97
CA GLU A 106 -26.80 14.02 33.26
C GLU A 106 -26.29 14.87 34.43
N VAL A 107 -25.86 16.12 34.18
CA VAL A 107 -25.50 17.05 35.25
C VAL A 107 -26.74 17.36 36.11
N ASP A 108 -26.62 17.20 37.44
CA ASP A 108 -27.72 17.44 38.38
C ASP A 108 -28.33 18.85 38.19
N PRO A 109 -29.64 18.94 37.86
CA PRO A 109 -30.33 20.22 37.67
C PRO A 109 -30.19 21.18 38.86
N SER A 110 -30.08 20.65 40.08
CA SER A 110 -29.90 21.43 41.31
C SER A 110 -28.61 22.25 41.28
N LEU A 111 -27.52 21.69 40.74
CA LEU A 111 -26.24 22.39 40.58
C LEU A 111 -26.32 23.48 39.52
N VAL A 112 -27.10 23.24 38.46
CA VAL A 112 -27.34 24.19 37.37
C VAL A 112 -28.18 25.38 37.86
N GLU A 113 -29.25 25.14 38.62
CA GLU A 113 -30.09 26.18 39.22
C GLU A 113 -29.35 26.94 40.33
N ALA A 114 -28.53 26.27 41.15
CA ALA A 114 -27.67 26.95 42.13
C ALA A 114 -26.69 27.92 41.45
N ALA A 115 -26.03 27.49 40.36
CA ALA A 115 -25.15 28.34 39.58
C ALA A 115 -25.89 29.53 38.94
N LYS A 116 -27.12 29.32 38.48
CA LYS A 116 -27.98 30.38 37.95
C LYS A 116 -28.42 31.35 39.06
N GLY A 117 -28.74 30.85 40.25
CA GLY A 117 -29.15 31.63 41.42
C GLY A 117 -28.09 32.62 41.91
N ILE A 118 -26.80 32.30 41.76
CA ILE A 118 -25.68 33.22 42.03
C ILE A 118 -25.32 34.13 40.85
N GLY A 119 -26.16 34.18 39.80
CA GLY A 119 -26.00 35.08 38.64
C GLY A 119 -25.00 34.61 37.58
N MET A 120 -24.67 33.32 37.51
CA MET A 120 -23.69 32.81 36.55
C MET A 120 -24.26 32.82 35.11
N LYS A 121 -23.58 33.53 34.19
CA LYS A 121 -23.93 33.54 32.76
C LYS A 121 -23.77 32.15 32.12
N PRO A 122 -24.54 31.80 31.07
CA PRO A 122 -24.53 30.47 30.45
C PRO A 122 -23.14 29.94 30.07
N GLY A 123 -22.28 30.74 29.44
CA GLY A 123 -20.92 30.30 29.08
C GLY A 123 -20.01 30.06 30.30
N ARG A 124 -20.20 30.81 31.39
CA ARG A 124 -19.44 30.62 32.64
C ARG A 124 -19.96 29.41 33.41
N ARG A 125 -21.27 29.15 33.36
CA ARG A 125 -21.91 27.95 33.90
C ARG A 125 -21.45 26.69 33.18
N LEU A 126 -21.44 26.73 31.85
CA LEU A 126 -20.92 25.66 31.02
C LEU A 126 -19.45 25.33 31.37
N SER A 127 -18.58 26.34 31.40
CA SER A 127 -17.13 26.12 31.65
C SER A 127 -16.76 25.78 33.09
N LYS A 128 -17.51 26.27 34.09
CA LYS A 128 -17.15 26.07 35.51
C LYS A 128 -17.97 25.04 36.27
N VAL A 129 -19.12 24.62 35.73
CA VAL A 129 -20.04 23.69 36.41
C VAL A 129 -20.32 22.49 35.51
N GLU A 130 -20.95 22.72 34.36
CA GLU A 130 -21.44 21.63 33.50
C GLU A 130 -20.28 20.81 32.92
N LEU A 131 -19.30 21.45 32.27
CA LEU A 131 -18.15 20.76 31.67
C LEU A 131 -17.32 19.98 32.70
N PRO A 132 -16.88 20.55 33.84
CA PRO A 132 -16.14 19.79 34.84
C PRO A 132 -16.85 18.54 35.35
N ILE A 133 -18.17 18.58 35.49
CA ILE A 133 -18.98 17.43 35.94
C ILE A 133 -19.18 16.42 34.81
N ALA A 134 -19.40 16.89 33.58
CA ALA A 134 -19.62 16.07 32.39
C ALA A 134 -18.32 15.42 31.83
N MET A 135 -17.14 15.95 32.16
CA MET A 135 -15.88 15.54 31.55
C MET A 135 -15.58 14.04 31.62
N PRO A 136 -15.84 13.31 32.73
CA PRO A 136 -15.58 11.88 32.76
C PRO A 136 -16.35 11.11 31.68
N VAL A 137 -17.59 11.52 31.39
CA VAL A 137 -18.43 10.93 30.33
C VAL A 137 -17.93 11.35 28.95
N ILE A 138 -17.62 12.63 28.74
CA ILE A 138 -17.02 13.14 27.48
C ILE A 138 -15.74 12.36 27.15
N MET A 139 -14.87 12.17 28.15
CA MET A 139 -13.62 11.41 28.01
C MET A 139 -13.86 9.94 27.71
N ALA A 140 -14.91 9.31 28.26
CA ALA A 140 -15.28 7.95 27.90
C ALA A 140 -15.65 7.86 26.40
N GLY A 141 -16.32 8.88 25.86
CA GLY A 141 -16.59 9.01 24.42
C GLY A 141 -15.32 9.14 23.58
N ILE A 142 -14.41 10.04 23.97
CA ILE A 142 -13.11 10.23 23.31
C ILE A 142 -12.28 8.93 23.34
N ARG A 143 -12.29 8.22 24.46
CA ARG A 143 -11.57 6.95 24.63
C ARG A 143 -12.13 5.86 23.71
N THR A 144 -13.46 5.74 23.64
CA THR A 144 -14.15 4.82 22.73
C THR A 144 -13.81 5.15 21.28
N ALA A 145 -13.82 6.44 20.92
CA ALA A 145 -13.44 6.90 19.60
C ALA A 145 -11.98 6.59 19.27
N MET A 146 -11.06 6.76 20.21
CA MET A 146 -9.63 6.46 20.01
C MET A 146 -9.39 4.97 19.71
N VAL A 147 -10.02 4.06 20.46
CA VAL A 147 -9.91 2.62 20.22
C VAL A 147 -10.47 2.27 18.84
N LEU A 148 -11.61 2.85 18.47
CA LEU A 148 -12.22 2.66 17.15
C LEU A 148 -11.28 3.16 16.04
N ILE A 149 -10.74 4.37 16.16
CA ILE A 149 -9.83 4.98 15.19
C ILE A 149 -8.59 4.11 15.01
N ILE A 150 -7.91 3.69 16.09
CA ILE A 150 -6.67 2.91 15.96
C ILE A 150 -6.94 1.59 15.24
N GLY A 151 -8.07 0.94 15.54
CA GLY A 151 -8.48 -0.29 14.86
C GLY A 151 -8.78 -0.05 13.38
N THR A 152 -9.64 0.92 13.05
CA THR A 152 -10.06 1.18 11.66
C THR A 152 -8.97 1.84 10.81
N ALA A 153 -8.01 2.54 11.42
CA ALA A 153 -6.85 3.12 10.73
C ALA A 153 -5.96 2.05 10.09
N THR A 154 -6.00 0.80 10.56
CA THR A 154 -5.27 -0.30 9.89
C THR A 154 -5.78 -0.53 8.46
N LEU A 155 -7.04 -0.20 8.17
CA LEU A 155 -7.61 -0.31 6.83
C LEU A 155 -7.24 0.89 5.95
N ALA A 156 -6.75 1.99 6.52
CA ALA A 156 -6.36 3.17 5.76
C ALA A 156 -5.18 2.91 4.81
N ALA A 157 -4.37 1.89 5.10
CA ALA A 157 -3.33 1.37 4.21
C ALA A 157 -3.89 0.95 2.82
N LEU A 158 -5.14 0.49 2.74
CA LEU A 158 -5.79 0.14 1.47
C LEU A 158 -5.99 1.33 0.53
N ILE A 159 -5.94 2.54 1.07
CA ILE A 159 -5.97 3.79 0.30
C ILE A 159 -4.67 4.56 0.47
N GLY A 160 -3.54 3.86 0.68
CA GLY A 160 -2.20 4.45 0.70
C GLY A 160 -1.96 5.48 1.81
N ALA A 161 -2.74 5.43 2.89
CA ALA A 161 -2.54 6.34 4.03
C ALA A 161 -1.30 5.99 4.87
N GLY A 162 -0.82 4.75 4.76
CA GLY A 162 0.33 4.24 5.51
C GLY A 162 -0.03 3.66 6.87
N GLY A 163 0.97 3.57 7.75
CA GLY A 163 0.81 3.07 9.11
C GLY A 163 0.93 1.56 9.25
N LEU A 164 0.52 1.03 10.40
CA LEU A 164 0.66 -0.40 10.71
C LEU A 164 -0.19 -1.30 9.81
N GLY A 165 -1.18 -0.73 9.11
CA GLY A 165 -1.96 -1.41 8.10
C GLY A 165 -1.14 -1.92 6.92
N ASP A 166 -0.06 -1.23 6.54
CA ASP A 166 0.78 -1.62 5.40
C ASP A 166 1.41 -3.00 5.66
N LEU A 167 1.93 -3.21 6.87
CA LEU A 167 2.52 -4.50 7.27
C LEU A 167 1.48 -5.62 7.33
N ILE A 168 0.24 -5.31 7.75
CA ILE A 168 -0.85 -6.28 7.80
C ILE A 168 -1.23 -6.71 6.38
N LEU A 169 -1.45 -5.75 5.48
CA LEU A 169 -1.82 -6.03 4.10
C LEU A 169 -0.71 -6.74 3.34
N LEU A 170 0.55 -6.32 3.54
CA LEU A 170 1.71 -6.97 2.95
C LEU A 170 1.82 -8.44 3.43
N GLY A 171 1.60 -8.68 4.71
CA GLY A 171 1.58 -10.03 5.26
C GLY A 171 0.43 -10.89 4.71
N ILE A 172 -0.76 -10.30 4.50
CA ILE A 172 -1.89 -11.00 3.86
C ILE A 172 -1.55 -11.36 2.41
N ASP A 173 -1.01 -10.42 1.64
CA ASP A 173 -0.66 -10.60 0.24
C ASP A 173 0.42 -11.67 0.06
N ARG A 174 1.45 -11.65 0.93
CA ARG A 174 2.54 -12.64 0.92
C ARG A 174 2.20 -13.94 1.64
N ASN A 175 1.02 -14.06 2.24
CA ASN A 175 0.66 -15.15 3.14
C ASN A 175 1.71 -15.39 4.26
N ASP A 176 2.33 -14.30 4.73
CA ASP A 176 3.31 -14.32 5.81
C ASP A 176 2.65 -13.90 7.12
N THR A 177 2.42 -14.91 7.98
CA THR A 177 1.82 -14.70 9.30
C THR A 177 2.68 -13.81 10.20
N SER A 178 4.01 -13.85 10.05
CA SER A 178 4.92 -13.02 10.88
C SER A 178 4.73 -11.54 10.57
N LEU A 179 4.59 -11.16 9.29
CA LEU A 179 4.31 -9.78 8.88
C LEU A 179 2.94 -9.30 9.37
N ILE A 180 1.90 -10.15 9.26
CA ILE A 180 0.57 -9.85 9.79
C ILE A 180 0.66 -9.55 11.30
N LEU A 181 1.39 -10.38 12.06
CA LEU A 181 1.54 -10.21 13.50
C LEU A 181 2.37 -8.97 13.89
N ILE A 182 3.43 -8.64 13.12
CA ILE A 182 4.24 -7.44 13.36
C ILE A 182 3.45 -6.16 13.09
N GLY A 183 2.45 -6.17 12.22
CA GLY A 183 1.52 -5.04 12.09
C GLY A 183 0.41 -5.03 13.16
N ALA A 184 -0.26 -6.18 13.37
CA ALA A 184 -1.45 -6.28 14.21
C ALA A 184 -1.17 -6.17 15.73
N ILE A 185 -0.09 -6.78 16.22
CA ILE A 185 0.23 -6.75 17.67
C ILE A 185 0.55 -5.33 18.12
N PRO A 186 1.45 -4.57 17.45
CA PRO A 186 1.68 -3.17 17.79
C PRO A 186 0.42 -2.32 17.68
N ALA A 187 -0.45 -2.55 16.70
CA ALA A 187 -1.71 -1.79 16.59
C ALA A 187 -2.62 -2.03 17.80
N ALA A 188 -2.76 -3.29 18.25
CA ALA A 188 -3.51 -3.62 19.45
C ALA A 188 -2.86 -3.04 20.73
N LEU A 189 -1.53 -3.09 20.83
CA LEU A 189 -0.79 -2.50 21.95
C LEU A 189 -0.93 -0.98 21.98
N LEU A 190 -0.92 -0.30 20.82
CA LEU A 190 -1.20 1.13 20.74
C LEU A 190 -2.63 1.44 21.20
N ALA A 191 -3.62 0.65 20.78
CA ALA A 191 -5.00 0.84 21.23
C ALA A 191 -5.13 0.75 22.76
N ILE A 192 -4.50 -0.27 23.37
CA ILE A 192 -4.46 -0.44 24.82
C ILE A 192 -3.71 0.71 25.49
N LEU A 193 -2.53 1.08 24.97
CA LEU A 193 -1.71 2.15 25.51
C LEU A 193 -2.47 3.48 25.55
N PHE A 194 -3.09 3.87 24.43
CA PHE A 194 -3.84 5.11 24.36
C PHE A 194 -5.14 5.07 25.18
N ASP A 195 -5.84 3.94 25.22
CA ASP A 195 -6.99 3.77 26.13
C ASP A 195 -6.57 3.98 27.59
N LEU A 196 -5.46 3.38 28.02
CA LEU A 196 -4.92 3.52 29.38
C LEU A 196 -4.50 4.96 29.69
N VAL A 197 -3.80 5.63 28.78
CA VAL A 197 -3.40 7.03 28.94
C VAL A 197 -4.62 7.93 29.09
N LEU A 198 -5.62 7.80 28.21
CA LEU A 198 -6.85 8.58 28.26
C LEU A 198 -7.70 8.25 29.49
N ARG A 199 -7.71 6.98 29.93
CA ARG A 199 -8.37 6.55 31.17
C ARG A 199 -7.71 7.14 32.41
N TYR A 200 -6.38 7.22 32.45
CA TYR A 200 -5.69 7.89 33.55
C TYR A 200 -6.03 9.38 33.57
N MET A 201 -6.10 10.02 32.41
CA MET A 201 -6.53 11.41 32.27
C MET A 201 -7.99 11.63 32.69
N GLN A 202 -8.89 10.69 32.40
CA GLN A 202 -10.31 10.75 32.78
C GLN A 202 -10.53 10.99 34.28
N ASN A 203 -9.65 10.46 35.14
CA ASN A 203 -9.75 10.60 36.59
C ASN A 203 -9.08 11.88 37.14
N MET A 204 -8.48 12.71 36.29
CA MET A 204 -7.85 13.96 36.70
C MET A 204 -8.88 15.07 36.90
N SER A 205 -8.54 16.04 37.75
CA SER A 205 -9.30 17.29 37.84
C SER A 205 -9.34 18.00 36.48
N TYR A 206 -10.47 18.64 36.16
CA TYR A 206 -10.70 19.37 34.91
C TYR A 206 -9.51 20.23 34.42
N LYS A 207 -8.90 21.02 35.32
CA LYS A 207 -7.76 21.88 34.98
C LYS A 207 -6.53 21.09 34.54
N LYS A 208 -6.19 20.04 35.29
CA LYS A 208 -5.04 19.17 34.98
C LYS A 208 -5.26 18.44 33.65
N LEU A 209 -6.49 17.97 33.41
CA LEU A 209 -6.87 17.33 32.15
C LEU A 209 -6.64 18.25 30.94
N LEU A 210 -7.09 19.51 31.00
CA LEU A 210 -6.90 20.47 29.92
C LEU A 210 -5.42 20.78 29.66
N ILE A 211 -4.63 20.92 30.72
CA ILE A 211 -3.18 21.14 30.60
C ILE A 211 -2.52 19.92 29.94
N SER A 212 -2.81 18.72 30.40
CA SER A 212 -2.28 17.48 29.83
C SER A 212 -2.64 17.32 28.35
N LEU A 213 -3.90 17.58 27.97
CA LEU A 213 -4.31 17.57 26.56
C LEU A 213 -3.56 18.62 25.75
N GLY A 214 -3.43 19.86 26.25
CA GLY A 214 -2.71 20.93 25.58
C GLY A 214 -1.23 20.57 25.35
N VAL A 215 -0.57 19.99 26.33
CA VAL A 215 0.82 19.53 26.21
C VAL A 215 0.95 18.43 25.15
N ILE A 216 0.05 17.44 25.14
CA ILE A 216 0.06 16.37 24.14
C ILE A 216 -0.10 16.93 22.72
N VAL A 217 -1.04 17.86 22.53
CA VAL A 217 -1.27 18.51 21.23
C VAL A 217 -0.03 19.28 20.78
N ILE A 218 0.62 20.03 21.68
CA ILE A 218 1.85 20.77 21.36
C ILE A 218 2.99 19.83 20.97
N ILE A 219 3.21 18.75 21.73
CA ILE A 219 4.25 17.76 21.42
C ILE A 219 4.01 17.16 20.05
N LEU A 220 2.77 16.80 19.72
CA LEU A 220 2.44 16.20 18.43
C LEU A 220 2.58 17.19 17.28
N LEU A 221 2.20 18.46 17.47
CA LEU A 221 2.45 19.51 16.47
C LEU A 221 3.95 19.70 16.22
N LEU A 222 4.77 19.73 17.27
CA LEU A 222 6.23 19.83 17.13
C LEU A 222 6.79 18.63 16.37
N VAL A 223 6.29 17.42 16.66
CA VAL A 223 6.69 16.18 16.01
C VAL A 223 6.30 16.16 14.52
N ILE A 224 5.18 16.78 14.14
CA ILE A 224 4.75 16.91 12.74
C ILE A 224 5.57 17.97 11.99
N ILE A 225 5.92 19.08 12.66
CA ILE A 225 6.61 20.22 12.03
C ILE A 225 8.14 20.01 11.96
N ALA A 226 8.74 19.31 12.92
CA ALA A 226 10.19 19.13 13.01
C ALA A 226 10.84 18.56 11.73
N PRO A 227 10.28 17.54 11.05
CA PRO A 227 10.83 17.02 9.80
C PRO A 227 10.83 18.06 8.67
N MET A 228 9.85 18.97 8.64
CA MET A 228 9.71 19.98 7.59
C MET A 228 10.76 21.09 7.69
N LEU A 229 11.40 21.28 8.84
CA LEU A 229 12.40 22.34 9.05
C LEU A 229 13.82 21.93 8.62
N GLY A 230 14.05 20.66 8.29
CA GLY A 230 15.38 20.11 7.97
C GLY A 230 15.55 19.54 6.56
N GLN A 231 14.50 19.51 5.75
CA GLN A 231 14.53 18.91 4.41
C GLN A 231 15.11 19.93 3.40
N LYS A 232 16.19 19.56 2.73
CA LYS A 232 16.69 20.24 1.52
C LYS A 232 16.21 19.46 0.31
N GLY A 233 15.94 20.15 -0.80
CA GLY A 233 15.37 19.55 -2.03
C GLY A 233 13.86 19.33 -1.96
N ASP A 234 13.28 18.93 -3.08
CA ASP A 234 11.86 18.60 -3.15
C ASP A 234 11.61 17.17 -2.65
N LYS A 235 10.37 16.90 -2.24
CA LYS A 235 9.93 15.56 -1.83
C LYS A 235 9.30 14.86 -3.02
N VAL A 236 9.95 13.81 -3.50
CA VAL A 236 9.43 12.93 -4.56
C VAL A 236 8.72 11.74 -3.92
N THR A 237 7.50 11.45 -4.36
CA THR A 237 6.69 10.35 -3.86
C THR A 237 6.58 9.28 -4.94
N LEU A 238 7.27 8.16 -4.74
CA LEU A 238 7.19 7.02 -5.65
C LEU A 238 6.34 5.90 -5.06
N ALA A 239 5.55 5.21 -5.88
CA ALA A 239 4.74 4.07 -5.44
C ALA A 239 5.15 2.75 -6.08
N GLY A 240 4.93 1.66 -5.35
CA GLY A 240 5.03 0.29 -5.84
C GLY A 240 3.65 -0.37 -5.87
N LYS A 241 3.41 -1.21 -6.89
CA LYS A 241 2.28 -2.15 -6.87
C LYS A 241 2.53 -3.24 -5.81
N LEU A 242 1.51 -4.01 -5.48
CA LEU A 242 1.68 -5.24 -4.70
C LEU A 242 2.63 -6.21 -5.43
N GLY A 243 3.59 -6.78 -4.69
CA GLY A 243 4.58 -7.73 -5.20
C GLY A 243 6.02 -7.32 -4.90
N SER A 244 6.94 -8.29 -4.88
CA SER A 244 8.37 -8.04 -4.61
C SER A 244 9.06 -7.23 -5.70
N GLU A 245 8.71 -7.45 -6.97
CA GLU A 245 9.33 -6.76 -8.10
C GLU A 245 9.11 -5.24 -8.05
N PRO A 246 7.88 -4.71 -7.96
CA PRO A 246 7.66 -3.28 -7.76
C PRO A 246 8.37 -2.74 -6.52
N SER A 247 8.35 -3.45 -5.39
CA SER A 247 9.03 -3.03 -4.17
C SER A 247 10.54 -2.83 -4.38
N VAL A 248 11.21 -3.76 -5.05
CA VAL A 248 12.65 -3.69 -5.32
C VAL A 248 12.95 -2.53 -6.26
N ILE A 249 12.25 -2.44 -7.39
CA ILE A 249 12.51 -1.42 -8.40
C ILE A 249 12.21 -0.01 -7.89
N THR A 250 11.11 0.19 -7.17
CA THR A 250 10.78 1.51 -6.61
C THR A 250 11.82 1.95 -5.56
N ASN A 251 12.40 1.01 -4.79
CA ASN A 251 13.53 1.32 -3.91
C ASN A 251 14.82 1.64 -4.69
N MET A 252 15.07 1.00 -5.84
CA MET A 252 16.18 1.40 -6.73
C MET A 252 16.00 2.84 -7.22
N TYR A 253 14.77 3.21 -7.61
CA TYR A 253 14.46 4.58 -8.03
C TYR A 253 14.76 5.59 -6.91
N LYS A 254 14.33 5.29 -5.68
CA LYS A 254 14.65 6.10 -4.49
C LYS A 254 16.15 6.30 -4.33
N ILE A 255 16.92 5.22 -4.29
CA ILE A 255 18.37 5.28 -4.06
C ILE A 255 19.06 6.10 -5.15
N LEU A 256 18.67 5.91 -6.41
CA LEU A 256 19.29 6.61 -7.53
C LEU A 256 19.00 8.11 -7.49
N ILE A 257 17.74 8.51 -7.24
CA ILE A 257 17.37 9.92 -7.13
C ILE A 257 18.11 10.58 -5.96
N GLU A 258 18.03 10.01 -4.75
CA GLU A 258 18.63 10.60 -3.54
C GLU A 258 20.17 10.67 -3.58
N GLN A 259 20.82 9.86 -4.41
CA GLN A 259 22.27 9.95 -4.61
C GLN A 259 22.66 11.08 -5.56
N ASP A 260 21.87 11.28 -6.61
CA ASP A 260 22.23 12.13 -7.75
C ASP A 260 21.57 13.52 -7.69
N THR A 261 20.59 13.72 -6.81
CA THR A 261 19.90 14.99 -6.57
C THR A 261 19.90 15.36 -5.08
N GLU A 262 19.45 16.57 -4.75
CA GLU A 262 19.21 16.96 -3.35
C GLU A 262 17.84 16.52 -2.84
N ASP A 263 17.03 15.88 -3.70
CA ASP A 263 15.67 15.49 -3.38
C ASP A 263 15.63 14.31 -2.42
N THR A 264 14.50 14.19 -1.75
CA THR A 264 14.22 13.06 -0.86
C THR A 264 13.05 12.28 -1.42
N VAL A 265 13.16 10.95 -1.40
CA VAL A 265 12.15 10.09 -2.00
C VAL A 265 11.39 9.32 -0.92
N GLU A 266 10.07 9.51 -0.87
CA GLU A 266 9.16 8.66 -0.10
C GLU A 266 8.68 7.52 -0.99
N VAL A 267 8.86 6.28 -0.52
CA VAL A 267 8.39 5.08 -1.21
C VAL A 267 7.12 4.60 -0.53
N LYS A 268 6.00 4.60 -1.27
CA LYS A 268 4.72 4.00 -0.89
C LYS A 268 4.65 2.60 -1.49
N ASP A 269 5.18 1.61 -0.76
CA ASP A 269 5.21 0.23 -1.22
C ASP A 269 3.85 -0.47 -1.10
N GLY A 270 3.55 -1.40 -2.00
CA GLY A 270 2.31 -2.18 -1.96
C GLY A 270 1.02 -1.36 -1.97
N MET A 271 1.04 -0.15 -2.53
CA MET A 271 -0.05 0.83 -2.43
C MET A 271 -1.35 0.35 -3.11
N GLY A 272 -1.24 -0.60 -4.05
CA GLY A 272 -2.39 -1.20 -4.72
C GLY A 272 -2.02 -1.94 -6.01
N LYS A 273 -3.02 -2.08 -6.89
CA LYS A 273 -2.87 -2.66 -8.24
C LYS A 273 -2.74 -1.56 -9.30
N THR A 274 -2.61 -1.95 -10.58
CA THR A 274 -2.46 -1.07 -11.74
C THR A 274 -3.39 0.15 -11.73
N SER A 275 -4.71 -0.07 -11.75
CA SER A 275 -5.70 1.03 -11.83
C SER A 275 -5.63 1.99 -10.64
N PHE A 276 -5.23 1.51 -9.46
CA PHE A 276 -5.09 2.35 -8.28
C PHE A 276 -3.90 3.31 -8.43
N LEU A 277 -2.71 2.79 -8.77
CA LEU A 277 -1.52 3.62 -8.94
C LEU A 277 -1.65 4.60 -10.12
N PHE A 278 -2.29 4.16 -11.21
CA PHE A 278 -2.56 5.05 -12.35
C PHE A 278 -3.45 6.24 -11.96
N ASN A 279 -4.50 5.99 -11.17
CA ASN A 279 -5.36 7.07 -10.66
C ASN A 279 -4.63 7.94 -9.63
N ALA A 280 -3.78 7.36 -8.77
CA ALA A 280 -2.93 8.11 -7.84
C ALA A 280 -2.01 9.09 -8.58
N LEU A 281 -1.35 8.63 -9.65
CA LEU A 281 -0.51 9.49 -10.49
C LEU A 281 -1.38 10.57 -11.16
N LYS A 282 -2.55 10.20 -11.68
CA LYS A 282 -3.48 11.15 -12.31
C LYS A 282 -3.94 12.25 -11.35
N SER A 283 -4.11 11.94 -10.08
CA SER A 283 -4.57 12.85 -9.02
C SER A 283 -3.44 13.57 -8.27
N ASP A 284 -2.18 13.44 -8.69
CA ASP A 284 -1.00 14.04 -8.03
C ASP A 284 -0.78 13.52 -6.59
N ASP A 285 -1.29 12.34 -6.26
CA ASP A 285 -1.06 11.68 -4.95
C ASP A 285 0.30 10.99 -4.86
N ILE A 286 0.90 10.74 -6.03
CA ILE A 286 2.25 10.21 -6.26
C ILE A 286 2.84 10.91 -7.49
N ASP A 287 4.17 10.97 -7.54
CA ASP A 287 4.89 11.64 -8.63
C ASP A 287 5.28 10.66 -9.75
N GLY A 288 5.54 9.40 -9.39
CA GLY A 288 5.83 8.35 -10.36
C GLY A 288 5.79 6.94 -9.78
N TYR A 289 5.79 5.95 -10.66
CA TYR A 289 5.79 4.54 -10.26
C TYR A 289 6.34 3.63 -11.38
N LEU A 290 6.61 2.36 -11.05
CA LEU A 290 6.92 1.34 -12.06
C LEU A 290 5.65 0.90 -12.80
N GLU A 291 5.67 0.98 -14.12
CA GLU A 291 4.63 0.41 -14.98
C GLU A 291 5.22 -0.43 -16.11
N PHE A 292 4.40 -1.30 -16.69
CA PHE A 292 4.78 -2.21 -17.77
C PHE A 292 4.16 -1.80 -19.09
N THR A 293 4.95 -1.88 -20.16
CA THR A 293 4.54 -1.51 -21.52
C THR A 293 3.27 -2.22 -21.99
N GLY A 294 3.16 -3.53 -21.76
CA GLY A 294 1.97 -4.31 -22.12
C GLY A 294 0.73 -3.93 -21.29
N THR A 295 0.91 -3.59 -20.01
CA THR A 295 -0.17 -3.18 -19.11
C THR A 295 -0.75 -1.82 -19.51
N VAL A 296 0.10 -0.88 -19.94
CA VAL A 296 -0.33 0.40 -20.48
C VAL A 296 -1.33 0.20 -21.61
N LEU A 297 -0.99 -0.65 -22.58
CA LEU A 297 -1.84 -0.86 -23.76
C LEU A 297 -3.07 -1.70 -23.43
N GLY A 298 -2.91 -2.82 -22.71
CA GLY A 298 -4.01 -3.74 -22.43
C GLY A 298 -5.03 -3.22 -21.42
N GLU A 299 -4.59 -2.58 -20.33
CA GLU A 299 -5.45 -2.22 -19.20
C GLU A 299 -5.79 -0.71 -19.18
N LEU A 300 -4.76 0.14 -19.34
CA LEU A 300 -4.91 1.58 -19.11
C LEU A 300 -5.48 2.32 -20.33
N THR A 301 -4.89 2.11 -21.51
CA THR A 301 -5.27 2.82 -22.74
C THR A 301 -6.24 2.01 -23.61
N LYS A 302 -6.33 0.70 -23.35
CA LYS A 302 -7.21 -0.29 -24.02
C LYS A 302 -7.02 -0.30 -25.54
N GLU A 303 -5.76 -0.45 -25.95
CA GLU A 303 -5.34 -0.52 -27.35
C GLU A 303 -4.76 -1.89 -27.69
N ASP A 304 -5.07 -2.37 -28.90
CA ASP A 304 -4.44 -3.57 -29.44
C ASP A 304 -2.97 -3.32 -29.76
N LEU A 305 -2.15 -4.35 -29.57
CA LEU A 305 -0.73 -4.32 -29.89
C LEU A 305 -0.53 -4.29 -31.41
N LYS A 306 0.15 -3.24 -31.90
CA LYS A 306 0.53 -3.13 -33.32
C LYS A 306 1.74 -4.00 -33.68
N SER A 307 2.51 -4.40 -32.68
CA SER A 307 3.70 -5.24 -32.80
C SER A 307 3.92 -5.99 -31.50
N LYS A 308 4.73 -7.06 -31.57
CA LYS A 308 5.21 -7.79 -30.39
C LYS A 308 6.69 -7.54 -30.10
N LYS A 309 7.33 -6.66 -30.87
CA LYS A 309 8.72 -6.24 -30.62
C LYS A 309 8.75 -5.21 -29.50
N GLU A 310 9.51 -5.51 -28.45
CA GLU A 310 9.76 -4.66 -27.28
C GLU A 310 9.84 -3.16 -27.59
N ALA A 311 10.79 -2.73 -28.42
CA ALA A 311 10.99 -1.32 -28.75
C ALA A 311 9.76 -0.64 -29.40
N GLN A 312 8.99 -1.39 -30.20
CA GLN A 312 7.79 -0.88 -30.85
C GLN A 312 6.61 -0.82 -29.88
N VAL A 313 6.50 -1.79 -28.97
CA VAL A 313 5.47 -1.79 -27.91
C VAL A 313 5.74 -0.66 -26.91
N TYR A 314 6.99 -0.46 -26.50
CA TYR A 314 7.38 0.68 -25.67
C TYR A 314 6.99 2.02 -26.31
N GLN A 315 7.32 2.23 -27.59
CA GLN A 315 6.94 3.46 -28.28
C GLN A 315 5.43 3.63 -28.38
N GLN A 316 4.68 2.57 -28.68
CA GLN A 316 3.22 2.63 -28.72
C GLN A 316 2.64 2.99 -27.34
N ALA A 317 3.10 2.32 -26.27
CA ALA A 317 2.67 2.58 -24.90
C ALA A 317 2.96 4.03 -24.49
N LYS A 318 4.18 4.51 -24.76
CA LYS A 318 4.60 5.87 -24.45
C LYS A 318 3.73 6.91 -25.17
N SER A 319 3.60 6.83 -26.50
CA SER A 319 2.79 7.79 -27.25
C SER A 319 1.31 7.77 -26.83
N SER A 320 0.77 6.58 -26.54
CA SER A 320 -0.61 6.45 -26.07
C SER A 320 -0.85 7.14 -24.72
N LEU A 321 0.11 7.08 -23.80
CA LEU A 321 0.05 7.80 -22.51
C LEU A 321 0.16 9.31 -22.70
N GLU A 322 1.08 9.77 -23.55
CA GLU A 322 1.31 11.19 -23.81
C GLU A 322 0.04 11.81 -24.43
N ASP A 323 -0.53 11.14 -25.44
CA ASP A 323 -1.72 11.62 -26.15
C ASP A 323 -2.99 11.62 -25.29
N LYS A 324 -3.19 10.62 -24.42
CA LYS A 324 -4.46 10.43 -23.68
C LYS A 324 -4.45 11.03 -22.27
N PHE A 325 -3.28 11.15 -21.63
CA PHE A 325 -3.23 11.35 -20.18
C PHE A 325 -2.19 12.37 -19.68
N ASP A 326 -1.40 13.03 -20.55
CA ASP A 326 -0.25 13.89 -20.14
C ASP A 326 0.74 13.11 -19.26
N MET A 327 0.94 11.83 -19.57
CA MET A 327 1.84 10.93 -18.86
C MET A 327 2.83 10.31 -19.84
N THR A 328 4.01 9.95 -19.36
CA THR A 328 5.05 9.34 -20.20
C THR A 328 5.79 8.26 -19.44
N MET A 329 6.41 7.34 -20.19
CA MET A 329 7.35 6.37 -19.65
C MET A 329 8.79 6.81 -19.96
N LEU A 330 9.63 6.78 -18.94
CA LEU A 330 11.08 6.83 -19.11
C LEU A 330 11.57 5.55 -19.77
N LYS A 331 12.88 5.43 -19.94
CA LYS A 331 13.44 4.32 -20.71
C LYS A 331 13.30 2.99 -19.96
N PRO A 332 12.91 1.91 -20.66
CA PRO A 332 12.65 0.63 -20.00
C PRO A 332 13.94 -0.06 -19.55
N MET A 333 13.79 -0.87 -18.51
CA MET A 333 14.78 -1.87 -18.11
C MET A 333 14.77 -3.04 -19.12
N LYS A 334 15.75 -3.94 -19.03
CA LYS A 334 15.91 -5.05 -19.98
C LYS A 334 14.90 -6.17 -19.73
N TYR A 335 14.57 -6.46 -18.48
CA TYR A 335 13.69 -7.58 -18.15
C TYR A 335 12.29 -7.42 -18.77
N ASN A 336 11.65 -8.54 -19.05
CA ASN A 336 10.35 -8.61 -19.69
C ASN A 336 9.44 -9.55 -18.89
N ASN A 337 8.61 -8.99 -17.99
CA ASN A 337 7.76 -9.75 -17.08
C ASN A 337 6.49 -10.30 -17.77
N THR A 338 6.68 -11.27 -18.66
CA THR A 338 5.62 -11.85 -19.50
C THR A 338 5.36 -13.31 -19.15
N TYR A 339 4.29 -13.88 -19.72
CA TYR A 339 4.06 -15.32 -19.63
C TYR A 339 5.22 -16.08 -20.24
N ALA A 340 5.55 -17.21 -19.61
CA ALA A 340 6.63 -18.06 -20.04
C ALA A 340 6.28 -19.52 -19.82
N LEU A 341 7.04 -20.39 -20.49
CA LEU A 341 7.06 -21.82 -20.21
C LEU A 341 8.39 -22.16 -19.54
N ALA A 342 8.36 -22.99 -18.50
CA ALA A 342 9.55 -23.36 -17.75
C ALA A 342 9.60 -24.86 -17.44
N VAL A 343 10.82 -25.38 -17.41
CA VAL A 343 11.16 -26.77 -17.04
C VAL A 343 12.28 -26.75 -16.00
N LYS A 344 12.52 -27.87 -15.30
CA LYS A 344 13.68 -27.95 -14.39
C LYS A 344 14.99 -27.88 -15.18
N ARG A 345 16.03 -27.30 -14.57
CA ARG A 345 17.35 -27.15 -15.21
C ARG A 345 17.96 -28.48 -15.63
N ASP A 346 17.90 -29.48 -14.77
CA ASP A 346 18.40 -30.83 -15.06
C ASP A 346 17.73 -31.46 -16.29
N PHE A 347 16.41 -31.29 -16.43
CA PHE A 347 15.64 -31.74 -17.59
C PHE A 347 16.02 -30.95 -18.85
N ALA A 348 16.13 -29.61 -18.77
CA ALA A 348 16.56 -28.79 -19.89
C ALA A 348 17.96 -29.18 -20.40
N GLU A 349 18.90 -29.40 -19.49
CA GLU A 349 20.29 -29.77 -19.81
C GLU A 349 20.39 -31.17 -20.42
N ALA A 350 19.71 -32.15 -19.82
CA ALA A 350 19.70 -33.54 -20.29
C ALA A 350 19.12 -33.70 -21.70
N HIS A 351 18.14 -32.87 -22.05
CA HIS A 351 17.43 -32.93 -23.33
C HIS A 351 17.82 -31.80 -24.31
N HIS A 352 18.78 -30.95 -23.94
CA HIS A 352 19.24 -29.80 -24.71
C HIS A 352 18.11 -28.85 -25.16
N ILE A 353 17.19 -28.55 -24.24
CA ILE A 353 16.02 -27.68 -24.46
C ILE A 353 16.39 -26.24 -24.08
N LYS A 354 16.21 -25.30 -25.01
CA LYS A 354 16.43 -23.86 -24.76
C LYS A 354 15.23 -23.02 -25.18
N THR A 355 14.57 -23.36 -26.28
CA THR A 355 13.41 -22.63 -26.80
C THR A 355 12.11 -23.40 -26.55
N ILE A 356 10.97 -22.71 -26.64
CA ILE A 356 9.65 -23.38 -26.60
C ILE A 356 9.54 -24.42 -27.73
N GLY A 357 10.13 -24.13 -28.90
CA GLY A 357 10.14 -25.06 -30.04
C GLY A 357 10.92 -26.34 -29.80
N ASP A 358 11.92 -26.33 -28.91
CA ASP A 358 12.71 -27.52 -28.58
C ASP A 358 11.86 -28.59 -27.86
N LEU A 359 10.73 -28.22 -27.25
CA LEU A 359 9.80 -29.17 -26.61
C LEU A 359 9.26 -30.22 -27.60
N ASN A 360 9.16 -29.89 -28.89
CA ASN A 360 8.74 -30.84 -29.92
C ASN A 360 9.72 -32.03 -30.08
N LYS A 361 10.98 -31.88 -29.65
CA LYS A 361 11.98 -32.99 -29.72
C LYS A 361 11.72 -34.06 -28.66
N VAL A 362 10.95 -33.74 -27.63
CA VAL A 362 10.72 -34.59 -26.45
C VAL A 362 9.24 -34.66 -26.07
N SER A 363 8.32 -34.43 -27.02
CA SER A 363 6.87 -34.36 -26.80
C SER A 363 6.34 -35.53 -25.96
N ASP A 364 6.83 -36.74 -26.22
CA ASP A 364 6.40 -37.98 -25.55
C ASP A 364 6.82 -38.07 -24.08
N GLN A 365 7.75 -37.20 -23.65
CA GLN A 365 8.27 -37.13 -22.30
C GLN A 365 7.72 -35.92 -21.52
N ILE A 366 6.97 -35.03 -22.16
CA ILE A 366 6.39 -33.85 -21.52
C ILE A 366 5.13 -34.22 -20.76
N LYS A 367 5.08 -33.79 -19.50
CA LYS A 367 3.94 -33.85 -18.59
C LYS A 367 3.58 -32.41 -18.23
N PRO A 368 2.70 -31.76 -19.00
CA PRO A 368 2.37 -30.36 -18.79
C PRO A 368 1.45 -30.16 -17.58
N GLY A 369 1.77 -29.15 -16.76
CA GLY A 369 0.95 -28.71 -15.64
C GLY A 369 0.71 -27.20 -15.69
N PHE A 370 -0.46 -26.78 -16.13
CA PHE A 370 -0.77 -25.37 -16.35
C PHE A 370 -1.77 -24.79 -15.35
N THR A 371 -1.76 -23.47 -15.20
CA THR A 371 -2.93 -22.79 -14.61
C THR A 371 -4.13 -22.96 -15.54
N LEU A 372 -5.34 -23.04 -14.96
CA LEU A 372 -6.57 -23.09 -15.75
C LEU A 372 -6.67 -21.88 -16.70
N GLU A 373 -6.28 -20.70 -16.21
CA GLU A 373 -6.32 -19.46 -16.97
C GLU A 373 -5.36 -19.50 -18.18
N PHE A 374 -4.11 -19.93 -17.99
CA PHE A 374 -3.15 -20.04 -19.10
C PHE A 374 -3.55 -21.10 -20.11
N ASN A 375 -4.13 -22.21 -19.65
CA ASN A 375 -4.57 -23.30 -20.51
C ASN A 375 -5.70 -22.87 -21.47
N ASP A 376 -6.61 -22.03 -21.00
CA ASP A 376 -7.85 -21.72 -21.74
C ASP A 376 -7.81 -20.36 -22.46
N ARG A 377 -6.99 -19.40 -22.02
CA ARG A 377 -6.99 -18.05 -22.62
C ARG A 377 -6.41 -18.06 -24.03
N GLY A 378 -6.96 -17.23 -24.92
CA GLY A 378 -6.60 -17.22 -26.34
C GLY A 378 -5.14 -16.85 -26.64
N ASP A 379 -4.51 -16.04 -25.78
CA ASP A 379 -3.10 -15.62 -25.82
C ASP A 379 -2.19 -16.45 -24.89
N GLY A 380 -2.69 -17.55 -24.33
CA GLY A 380 -1.97 -18.51 -23.49
C GLY A 380 -1.53 -19.74 -24.27
N TYR A 381 -1.76 -20.94 -23.72
CA TYR A 381 -1.40 -22.20 -24.36
C TYR A 381 -1.97 -22.36 -25.78
N PRO A 382 -3.22 -21.98 -26.11
CA PRO A 382 -3.74 -22.02 -27.48
C PRO A 382 -2.88 -21.24 -28.50
N ALA A 383 -2.35 -20.08 -28.10
CA ALA A 383 -1.46 -19.30 -28.95
C ALA A 383 -0.09 -19.98 -29.12
N VAL A 384 0.46 -20.55 -28.04
CA VAL A 384 1.69 -21.33 -28.09
C VAL A 384 1.55 -22.54 -29.00
N LYS A 385 0.49 -23.34 -28.79
CA LYS A 385 0.15 -24.51 -29.61
C LYS A 385 0.11 -24.16 -31.08
N LYS A 386 -0.58 -23.07 -31.45
CA LYS A 386 -0.67 -22.59 -32.84
C LYS A 386 0.67 -22.11 -33.39
N ALA A 387 1.44 -21.35 -32.60
CA ALA A 387 2.68 -20.74 -33.09
C ALA A 387 3.81 -21.77 -33.24
N TYR A 388 3.91 -22.72 -32.32
CA TYR A 388 4.98 -23.72 -32.24
C TYR A 388 4.61 -25.09 -32.81
N ASP A 389 3.35 -25.29 -33.21
CA ASP A 389 2.80 -26.60 -33.57
C ASP A 389 3.01 -27.63 -32.43
N LEU A 390 2.87 -27.15 -31.19
CA LEU A 390 3.19 -27.88 -29.97
C LEU A 390 1.88 -28.40 -29.35
N ASP A 391 1.52 -29.65 -29.65
CA ASP A 391 0.38 -30.33 -29.04
C ASP A 391 0.83 -31.24 -27.89
N LEU A 392 0.67 -30.74 -26.66
CA LEU A 392 1.04 -31.43 -25.42
C LEU A 392 0.00 -32.45 -24.95
N GLY A 393 -1.08 -32.68 -25.70
CA GLY A 393 -2.11 -33.66 -25.35
C GLY A 393 -2.91 -33.27 -24.10
N ASP A 394 -2.99 -34.19 -23.13
CA ASP A 394 -3.77 -34.01 -21.90
C ASP A 394 -3.00 -33.12 -20.90
N VAL A 395 -3.42 -31.86 -20.80
CA VAL A 395 -2.84 -30.88 -19.88
C VAL A 395 -3.50 -30.95 -18.51
N LYS A 396 -2.71 -31.20 -17.47
CA LYS A 396 -3.20 -31.14 -16.09
C LYS A 396 -3.31 -29.69 -15.64
N THR A 397 -4.50 -29.24 -15.28
CA THR A 397 -4.69 -27.91 -14.70
C THR A 397 -4.63 -27.95 -13.17
N MET A 398 -4.00 -26.95 -12.55
CA MET A 398 -3.92 -26.83 -11.09
C MET A 398 -3.66 -25.38 -10.66
N GLU A 399 -3.84 -25.10 -9.36
CA GLU A 399 -3.62 -23.78 -8.76
C GLU A 399 -2.16 -23.30 -8.93
N PRO A 400 -1.92 -21.98 -9.10
CA PRO A 400 -0.59 -21.44 -9.43
C PRO A 400 0.56 -21.94 -8.54
N LYS A 401 0.37 -21.94 -7.21
CA LYS A 401 1.40 -22.39 -6.26
C LYS A 401 1.60 -23.90 -6.23
N LEU A 402 0.56 -24.69 -6.54
CA LEU A 402 0.66 -26.15 -6.55
C LEU A 402 1.50 -26.66 -7.74
N ARG A 403 1.60 -25.88 -8.82
CA ARG A 403 2.40 -26.24 -10.01
C ARG A 403 3.87 -26.38 -9.67
N TYR A 404 4.41 -25.45 -8.89
CA TYR A 404 5.80 -25.49 -8.43
C TYR A 404 6.07 -26.69 -7.50
N GLN A 405 5.11 -27.10 -6.67
CA GLN A 405 5.23 -28.32 -5.86
C GLN A 405 5.12 -29.59 -6.69
N ALA A 406 4.22 -29.63 -7.67
CA ALA A 406 4.02 -30.79 -8.54
C ALA A 406 5.23 -31.05 -9.43
N ILE A 407 5.89 -29.99 -9.94
CA ILE A 407 7.13 -30.13 -10.70
C ILE A 407 8.30 -30.56 -9.81
N GLU A 408 8.33 -30.11 -8.54
CA GLU A 408 9.34 -30.56 -7.58
C GLU A 408 9.24 -32.06 -7.30
N ASN A 409 8.01 -32.55 -7.12
CA ASN A 409 7.71 -33.97 -6.90
C ASN A 409 7.87 -34.85 -8.16
N GLY A 410 8.03 -34.26 -9.35
CA GLY A 410 8.15 -34.98 -10.62
C GLY A 410 6.82 -35.47 -11.21
N ASP A 411 5.68 -34.99 -10.71
CA ASP A 411 4.35 -35.31 -11.23
C ASP A 411 4.10 -34.68 -12.61
N ILE A 412 4.75 -33.54 -12.84
CA ILE A 412 4.80 -32.76 -14.09
C ILE A 412 6.24 -32.33 -14.35
N ASN A 413 6.57 -31.91 -15.57
CA ASN A 413 7.92 -31.40 -15.91
C ASN A 413 7.92 -30.16 -16.83
N LEU A 414 6.75 -29.61 -17.13
CA LEU A 414 6.57 -28.36 -17.87
C LEU A 414 5.45 -27.55 -17.21
N ILE A 415 5.71 -26.26 -16.94
CA ILE A 415 4.75 -25.35 -16.33
C ILE A 415 4.68 -24.02 -17.10
N ASP A 416 3.55 -23.30 -17.01
CA ASP A 416 3.53 -21.86 -17.26
C ASP A 416 4.14 -21.08 -16.09
N ALA A 417 4.64 -19.88 -16.30
CA ALA A 417 5.12 -19.01 -15.24
C ALA A 417 5.06 -17.56 -15.73
N TYR A 418 5.32 -16.61 -14.84
CA TYR A 418 5.87 -15.35 -15.30
C TYR A 418 7.39 -15.47 -15.35
N SER A 419 8.01 -14.86 -16.36
CA SER A 419 9.47 -14.92 -16.58
C SER A 419 10.31 -14.39 -15.41
N THR A 420 9.72 -13.65 -14.47
CA THR A 420 10.40 -13.06 -13.31
C THR A 420 9.99 -13.70 -11.98
N ASP A 421 9.16 -14.75 -11.99
CA ASP A 421 8.67 -15.41 -10.78
C ASP A 421 9.83 -15.83 -9.85
N ALA A 422 9.65 -15.60 -8.54
CA ALA A 422 10.64 -15.95 -7.51
C ALA A 422 10.86 -17.48 -7.45
N GLU A 423 9.79 -18.23 -7.68
CA GLU A 423 9.75 -19.68 -7.62
C GLU A 423 10.61 -20.31 -8.72
N LEU A 424 10.82 -19.64 -9.86
CA LEU A 424 11.76 -20.13 -10.88
C LEU A 424 13.16 -20.31 -10.32
N LYS A 425 13.59 -19.41 -9.41
CA LYS A 425 14.88 -19.53 -8.73
C LYS A 425 14.83 -20.54 -7.59
N GLU A 426 13.73 -20.61 -6.85
CA GLU A 426 13.54 -21.52 -5.73
C GLU A 426 13.65 -22.99 -6.15
N TYR A 427 13.03 -23.35 -7.28
CA TYR A 427 12.94 -24.72 -7.79
C TYR A 427 13.95 -25.03 -8.92
N ASP A 428 14.97 -24.17 -9.08
CA ASP A 428 16.01 -24.25 -10.11
C ASP A 428 15.47 -24.54 -11.53
N MET A 429 14.58 -23.67 -11.96
CA MET A 429 13.89 -23.75 -13.25
C MET A 429 14.66 -23.00 -14.34
N VAL A 430 14.40 -23.38 -15.58
CA VAL A 430 14.86 -22.69 -16.79
C VAL A 430 13.63 -22.24 -17.56
N VAL A 431 13.54 -20.94 -17.79
CA VAL A 431 12.56 -20.33 -18.69
C VAL A 431 12.98 -20.58 -20.14
N LEU A 432 12.05 -21.08 -20.94
CA LEU A 432 12.27 -21.37 -22.35
C LEU A 432 12.11 -20.11 -23.19
N GLU A 433 13.03 -19.89 -24.12
CA GLU A 433 13.00 -18.74 -25.03
C GLU A 433 11.78 -18.81 -25.99
N ASP A 434 11.00 -17.73 -26.02
CA ASP A 434 9.90 -17.53 -26.96
C ASP A 434 10.40 -16.82 -28.24
N ASP A 435 11.13 -17.56 -29.09
CA ASP A 435 11.74 -17.05 -30.32
C ASP A 435 10.72 -16.64 -31.41
N LYS A 436 9.47 -17.07 -31.28
CA LYS A 436 8.33 -16.63 -32.12
C LYS A 436 7.56 -15.45 -31.55
N HIS A 437 7.94 -14.92 -30.38
CA HIS A 437 7.29 -13.81 -29.71
C HIS A 437 5.76 -14.00 -29.62
N VAL A 438 5.32 -15.15 -29.12
CA VAL A 438 3.91 -15.43 -28.83
C VAL A 438 3.40 -14.44 -27.80
N PHE A 439 4.14 -14.24 -26.72
CA PHE A 439 3.70 -13.43 -25.59
C PHE A 439 4.02 -11.95 -25.81
N PRO A 440 3.11 -11.04 -25.40
CA PRO A 440 3.37 -9.62 -25.50
C PRO A 440 4.43 -9.16 -24.49
N PRO A 441 5.23 -8.14 -24.82
CA PRO A 441 6.28 -7.66 -23.93
C PRO A 441 5.74 -6.74 -22.84
N TYR A 442 6.16 -7.00 -21.61
CA TYR A 442 5.93 -6.25 -20.39
C TYR A 442 7.26 -5.78 -19.82
N GLN A 443 7.90 -4.84 -20.52
CA GLN A 443 9.12 -4.21 -20.01
C GLN A 443 8.75 -3.21 -18.93
N GLY A 444 9.40 -3.32 -17.78
CA GLY A 444 9.26 -2.36 -16.71
C GLY A 444 9.91 -1.02 -17.07
N ALA A 445 9.19 0.09 -16.87
CA ALA A 445 9.76 1.42 -16.99
C ALA A 445 9.18 2.37 -15.93
N PRO A 446 9.94 3.41 -15.53
CA PRO A 446 9.40 4.47 -14.69
C PRO A 446 8.33 5.28 -15.46
N MET A 447 7.17 5.49 -14.86
CA MET A 447 6.05 6.25 -15.42
C MET A 447 5.77 7.49 -14.57
N PHE A 448 5.61 8.64 -15.21
CA PHE A 448 5.41 9.96 -14.59
C PHE A 448 4.45 10.81 -15.42
N LYS A 449 3.95 11.90 -14.85
CA LYS A 449 3.34 12.99 -15.63
C LYS A 449 4.39 13.74 -16.44
N GLU A 450 4.03 14.17 -17.65
CA GLU A 450 4.91 14.98 -18.49
C GLU A 450 5.20 16.34 -17.87
N SER A 451 4.17 16.98 -17.30
CA SER A 451 4.26 18.24 -16.56
C SER A 451 5.27 18.15 -15.40
N TYR A 452 5.16 17.12 -14.56
CA TYR A 452 6.10 16.88 -13.46
C TYR A 452 7.55 16.75 -13.95
N LEU A 453 7.78 15.95 -15.00
CA LEU A 453 9.11 15.77 -15.59
C LEU A 453 9.67 17.00 -16.34
N LYS A 454 8.84 18.01 -16.62
CA LYS A 454 9.27 19.32 -17.14
C LYS A 454 9.71 20.24 -16.01
N GLU A 455 9.04 20.16 -14.86
CA GLU A 455 9.38 20.91 -13.65
C GLU A 455 10.60 20.32 -12.92
N HIS A 456 10.74 18.99 -12.95
CA HIS A 456 11.82 18.23 -12.30
C HIS A 456 12.68 17.44 -13.32
N PRO A 457 13.37 18.11 -14.26
CA PRO A 457 14.16 17.43 -15.29
C PRO A 457 15.33 16.60 -14.72
N GLU A 458 15.81 16.92 -13.52
CA GLU A 458 16.87 16.22 -12.80
C GLU A 458 16.53 14.77 -12.50
N ILE A 459 15.25 14.41 -12.31
CA ILE A 459 14.80 13.04 -12.01
C ILE A 459 15.05 12.06 -13.16
N LYS A 460 15.12 12.54 -14.41
CA LYS A 460 15.30 11.66 -15.59
C LYS A 460 16.65 10.96 -15.60
N LYS A 461 17.72 11.68 -15.23
CA LYS A 461 19.09 11.17 -15.36
C LYS A 461 19.37 10.00 -14.39
N PRO A 462 19.01 10.07 -13.10
CA PRO A 462 19.14 8.95 -12.18
C PRO A 462 18.39 7.70 -12.65
N LEU A 463 17.12 7.85 -13.04
CA LEU A 463 16.27 6.71 -13.41
C LEU A 463 16.72 6.05 -14.72
N ASN A 464 17.18 6.82 -15.69
CA ASN A 464 17.70 6.28 -16.94
C ASN A 464 19.02 5.50 -16.78
N LYS A 465 19.68 5.51 -15.60
CA LYS A 465 20.80 4.59 -15.34
C LYS A 465 20.39 3.12 -15.39
N LEU A 466 19.09 2.83 -15.21
CA LEU A 466 18.51 1.50 -15.31
C LEU A 466 18.10 1.12 -16.75
N GLU A 467 18.23 2.03 -17.72
CA GLU A 467 17.96 1.74 -19.14
C GLU A 467 18.74 0.50 -19.60
N GLY A 468 18.01 -0.52 -20.08
CA GLY A 468 18.61 -1.76 -20.56
C GLY A 468 19.42 -2.54 -19.50
N LYS A 469 19.26 -2.22 -18.22
CA LYS A 469 19.79 -2.98 -17.07
C LYS A 469 18.71 -3.92 -16.53
N ILE A 470 19.13 -4.83 -15.64
CA ILE A 470 18.29 -5.85 -15.01
C ILE A 470 17.79 -6.87 -16.04
N SER A 471 18.44 -8.02 -16.14
CA SER A 471 17.89 -9.14 -16.92
C SER A 471 16.75 -9.85 -16.20
N ASP A 472 16.05 -10.75 -16.89
CA ASP A 472 15.04 -11.60 -16.27
C ASP A 472 15.63 -12.40 -15.10
N GLU A 473 16.85 -12.93 -15.23
CA GLU A 473 17.53 -13.67 -14.16
C GLU A 473 17.94 -12.79 -12.97
N ASP A 474 18.36 -11.54 -13.23
CA ASP A 474 18.60 -10.57 -12.17
C ASP A 474 17.31 -10.33 -11.38
N MET A 475 16.18 -10.14 -12.09
CA MET A 475 14.89 -9.88 -11.48
C MET A 475 14.36 -11.09 -10.71
N GLN A 476 14.44 -12.31 -11.29
CA GLN A 476 14.13 -13.57 -10.59
C GLN A 476 14.93 -13.70 -9.29
N GLN A 477 16.23 -13.39 -9.32
CA GLN A 477 17.08 -13.48 -8.13
C GLN A 477 16.66 -12.47 -7.04
N MET A 478 16.32 -11.24 -7.43
CA MET A 478 15.85 -10.22 -6.49
C MET A 478 14.46 -10.55 -5.94
N ASN A 479 13.55 -11.04 -6.78
CA ASN A 479 12.22 -11.51 -6.37
C ASN A 479 12.33 -12.68 -5.39
N TYR A 480 13.21 -13.65 -5.66
CA TYR A 480 13.50 -14.75 -4.75
C TYR A 480 14.06 -14.29 -3.40
N ASP A 481 15.00 -13.34 -3.42
CA ASP A 481 15.60 -12.80 -2.21
C ASP A 481 14.55 -12.08 -1.33
N VAL A 482 13.55 -11.42 -1.92
CA VAL A 482 12.48 -10.75 -1.17
C VAL A 482 11.34 -11.71 -0.78
N THR A 483 10.83 -12.49 -1.73
CA THR A 483 9.64 -13.34 -1.53
C THR A 483 9.96 -14.59 -0.73
N VAL A 484 11.06 -15.27 -1.02
CA VAL A 484 11.38 -16.58 -0.41
C VAL A 484 12.34 -16.42 0.76
N LYS A 485 13.36 -15.57 0.63
CA LYS A 485 14.33 -15.31 1.72
C LYS A 485 13.92 -14.19 2.67
N ASN A 486 12.79 -13.52 2.42
CA ASN A 486 12.28 -12.42 3.26
C ASN A 486 13.26 -11.26 3.46
N LYS A 487 14.22 -11.05 2.54
CA LYS A 487 15.12 -9.90 2.61
C LYS A 487 14.35 -8.59 2.45
N ASP A 488 14.91 -7.53 3.04
CA ASP A 488 14.43 -6.17 2.84
C ASP A 488 14.61 -5.74 1.37
N PRO A 489 13.52 -5.36 0.65
CA PRO A 489 13.60 -4.87 -0.73
C PRO A 489 14.59 -3.71 -0.91
N TYR A 490 14.73 -2.82 0.08
CA TYR A 490 15.68 -1.72 0.00
C TYR A 490 17.13 -2.23 -0.05
N GLN A 491 17.45 -3.22 0.79
CA GLN A 491 18.79 -3.81 0.80
C GLN A 491 19.07 -4.58 -0.49
N VAL A 492 18.08 -5.33 -1.00
CA VAL A 492 18.21 -6.05 -2.29
C VAL A 492 18.44 -5.07 -3.44
N ALA A 493 17.69 -3.97 -3.49
CA ALA A 493 17.88 -2.90 -4.45
C ALA A 493 19.28 -2.31 -4.36
N LYS A 494 19.73 -1.97 -3.15
CA LYS A 494 21.06 -1.42 -2.89
C LYS A 494 22.17 -2.37 -3.33
N ASP A 495 22.10 -3.64 -2.95
CA ASP A 495 23.09 -4.66 -3.29
C ASP A 495 23.25 -4.81 -4.82
N TYR A 496 22.14 -4.80 -5.56
CA TYR A 496 22.18 -4.84 -7.03
C TYR A 496 22.87 -3.61 -7.62
N LEU A 497 22.49 -2.42 -7.15
CA LEU A 497 23.05 -1.16 -7.63
C LEU A 497 24.56 -1.05 -7.34
N GLU A 498 25.01 -1.49 -6.17
CA GLU A 498 26.44 -1.55 -5.81
C GLU A 498 27.19 -2.56 -6.69
N LYS A 499 26.67 -3.78 -6.82
CA LYS A 499 27.28 -4.85 -7.63
C LYS A 499 27.48 -4.43 -9.09
N HIS A 500 26.59 -3.60 -9.62
CA HIS A 500 26.64 -3.10 -11.00
C HIS A 500 27.26 -1.71 -11.13
N ASN A 501 27.86 -1.16 -10.07
CA ASN A 501 28.52 0.15 -10.04
C ASN A 501 27.59 1.31 -10.47
N LEU A 502 26.30 1.23 -10.14
CA LEU A 502 25.31 2.27 -10.42
C LEU A 502 25.25 3.33 -9.31
N ILE A 503 25.74 2.97 -8.11
CA ILE A 503 25.86 3.83 -6.93
C ILE A 503 27.27 3.77 -6.35
N LYS A 504 27.66 4.81 -5.60
CA LYS A 504 28.97 4.91 -4.94
C LYS A 504 28.92 4.23 -3.57
N HIS A 505 30.03 3.61 -3.18
CA HIS A 505 30.23 2.99 -1.87
C HIS A 505 30.25 4.00 -0.72
#